data_AF-A0A6N2DR38-F1
#
_entry.id   AF-A0A6N2DR38-F1
#
_cell.length_a   1.000
_cell.length_b   1.000
_cell.length_c   1.000
_cell.angle_alpha   90.00
_cell.angle_beta   90.00
_cell.angle_gamma   90.00
#
_symmetry.space_group_name_H-M   'P 1'
#
loop_
_entity.id
_entity.type
_entity.pdbx_description
1 polymer ?
#
loop_
_entity_poly.entity_id
_entity_poly.type
_entity_poly.pdbx_seq_one_letter_code
_entity_poly.pdbx_strand_id
1 'polypeptide(L)'
;MYRRPVARTVGRTAVIAGTATAVSGRVAARQNAQAQAAQAQQAAAAPAPQPPAPAPAPAPVVHVEQLTALAALRDQGVLTDAEFEAEKAKILNG
;
A
#
# COMPACT_ATOMS: atom_id res chain seq x y z
N MET A 1 -59.68 -65.25 25.74
CA MET A 1 -59.31 -64.14 26.64
C MET A 1 -59.06 -62.89 25.80
N TYR A 2 -59.75 -61.80 26.15
CA TYR A 2 -59.44 -60.37 25.91
C TYR A 2 -57.93 -60.06 25.82
N ARG A 3 -57.38 -59.10 25.05
CA ARG A 3 -57.78 -57.68 24.84
C ARG A 3 -57.28 -57.12 23.49
N ARG A 4 -58.02 -56.10 23.04
CA ARG A 4 -57.87 -55.15 21.92
C ARG A 4 -56.68 -54.16 22.15
N PRO A 5 -56.61 -53.00 21.48
CA PRO A 5 -56.03 -52.72 20.16
C PRO A 5 -54.98 -51.58 20.23
N VAL A 6 -54.21 -51.29 19.18
CA VAL A 6 -53.67 -49.94 18.99
C VAL A 6 -53.82 -49.52 17.54
N ALA A 7 -54.88 -48.76 17.31
CA ALA A 7 -54.95 -47.79 16.26
C ALA A 7 -53.81 -46.78 16.44
N ARG A 8 -52.94 -46.66 15.44
CA ARG A 8 -52.01 -45.56 15.16
C ARG A 8 -51.19 -46.08 13.96
N THR A 9 -51.15 -45.48 12.79
CA THR A 9 -51.32 -44.08 12.43
C THR A 9 -51.50 -44.06 10.92
N VAL A 10 -52.62 -43.51 10.48
CA VAL A 10 -52.83 -43.17 9.08
C VAL A 10 -51.88 -42.02 8.72
N GLY A 11 -51.08 -42.21 7.68
CA GLY A 11 -51.05 -41.23 6.61
C GLY A 11 -49.82 -40.35 6.46
N ARG A 12 -49.73 -39.88 5.22
CA ARG A 12 -49.05 -38.68 4.72
C ARG A 12 -47.53 -38.75 4.58
N THR A 13 -47.07 -39.02 3.35
CA THR A 13 -46.28 -38.03 2.59
C THR A 13 -45.95 -38.56 1.20
N ALA A 14 -46.96 -38.54 0.33
CA ALA A 14 -46.76 -38.47 -1.10
C ALA A 14 -46.18 -37.07 -1.45
N VAL A 15 -44.89 -36.85 -1.21
CA VAL A 15 -44.20 -35.59 -1.56
C VAL A 15 -42.71 -35.87 -1.86
N ILE A 16 -42.42 -36.81 -2.76
CA ILE A 16 -41.02 -37.14 -3.11
C ILE A 16 -40.66 -36.68 -4.54
N ALA A 17 -41.60 -36.16 -5.32
CA ALA A 17 -41.32 -35.65 -6.66
C ALA A 17 -41.35 -34.11 -6.67
N GLY A 18 -40.24 -33.44 -6.38
CA GLY A 18 -40.17 -31.99 -6.62
C GLY A 18 -38.97 -31.22 -6.05
N THR A 19 -38.20 -31.78 -5.13
CA THR A 19 -37.13 -31.02 -4.45
C THR A 19 -35.78 -31.02 -5.19
N ALA A 20 -35.65 -31.79 -6.28
CA ALA A 20 -34.40 -31.89 -7.04
C ALA A 20 -34.01 -30.57 -7.78
N THR A 21 -34.97 -29.70 -8.10
CA THR A 21 -34.68 -28.44 -8.82
C THR A 21 -34.36 -27.26 -7.89
N ALA A 22 -34.72 -27.34 -6.61
CA ALA A 22 -34.55 -26.24 -5.66
C ALA A 22 -33.14 -26.15 -5.08
N VAL A 23 -32.40 -27.26 -5.01
CA VAL A 23 -31.01 -27.29 -4.52
C VAL A 23 -30.03 -26.92 -5.64
N SER A 24 -30.31 -27.33 -6.88
CA SER A 24 -29.47 -27.02 -8.04
C SER A 24 -29.45 -25.52 -8.38
N GLY A 25 -30.58 -24.83 -8.25
CA GLY A 25 -30.63 -23.36 -8.45
C GLY A 25 -29.84 -22.58 -7.39
N ARG A 26 -29.84 -23.04 -6.13
CA ARG A 26 -29.07 -22.39 -5.05
C ARG A 26 -27.57 -22.61 -5.18
N VAL A 27 -27.15 -23.80 -5.62
CA VAL A 27 -25.72 -24.09 -5.84
C VAL A 27 -25.21 -23.32 -7.06
N ALA A 28 -25.98 -23.26 -8.16
CA ALA A 28 -25.64 -22.44 -9.32
C ALA A 28 -25.58 -20.94 -8.96
N ALA A 29 -26.54 -20.42 -8.21
CA ALA A 29 -26.53 -19.03 -7.73
C ALA A 29 -25.33 -18.75 -6.81
N ARG A 30 -24.97 -19.71 -5.94
CA ARG A 30 -23.81 -19.59 -5.06
C ARG A 30 -22.50 -19.66 -5.83
N GLN A 31 -22.39 -20.51 -6.85
CA GLN A 31 -21.22 -20.56 -7.73
C GLN A 31 -21.08 -19.27 -8.55
N ASN A 32 -22.18 -18.72 -9.07
CA ASN A 32 -22.16 -17.44 -9.79
C ASN A 32 -21.80 -16.27 -8.86
N ALA A 33 -22.32 -16.25 -7.63
CA ALA A 33 -21.97 -15.26 -6.63
C ALA A 33 -20.50 -15.38 -6.19
N GLN A 34 -19.97 -16.59 -6.07
CA GLN A 34 -18.55 -16.84 -5.77
C GLN A 34 -17.64 -16.43 -6.94
N ALA A 35 -18.05 -16.70 -8.19
CA ALA A 35 -17.30 -16.26 -9.37
C ALA A 35 -17.30 -14.73 -9.51
N GLN A 36 -18.43 -14.07 -9.27
CA GLN A 36 -18.52 -12.61 -9.26
C GLN A 36 -17.73 -12.00 -8.09
N ALA A 37 -17.76 -12.60 -6.91
CA ALA A 37 -16.94 -12.18 -5.78
C ALA A 37 -15.45 -12.34 -6.08
N ALA A 38 -15.02 -13.47 -6.65
CA ALA A 38 -13.62 -13.69 -7.04
C ALA A 38 -13.13 -12.67 -8.08
N GLN A 39 -13.97 -12.34 -9.07
CA GLN A 39 -13.67 -11.28 -10.05
C GLN A 39 -13.63 -9.88 -9.42
N ALA A 40 -14.53 -9.59 -8.47
CA ALA A 40 -14.54 -8.32 -7.73
C ALA A 40 -13.30 -8.19 -6.82
N GLN A 41 -12.83 -9.27 -6.21
CA GLN A 41 -11.63 -9.30 -5.39
C GLN A 41 -10.35 -9.03 -6.22
N GLN A 42 -10.30 -9.47 -7.48
CA GLN A 42 -9.15 -9.24 -8.37
C GLN A 42 -9.07 -7.81 -8.92
N ALA A 43 -10.17 -7.06 -8.94
CA ALA A 43 -10.19 -5.67 -9.39
C ALA A 43 -9.76 -4.66 -8.31
N ALA A 44 -9.63 -5.07 -7.03
CA ALA A 44 -9.42 -4.17 -5.91
C ALA A 44 -7.95 -3.99 -5.48
N ALA A 45 -6.99 -4.65 -6.12
CA ALA A 45 -5.56 -4.50 -5.82
C ALA A 45 -4.94 -3.37 -6.64
N ALA A 46 -5.42 -2.14 -6.46
CA ALA A 46 -4.69 -0.95 -6.90
C ALA A 46 -3.51 -0.72 -5.95
N PRO A 47 -2.26 -0.55 -6.44
CA PRO A 47 -1.14 -0.17 -5.60
C PRO A 47 -1.47 1.15 -4.90
N ALA A 48 -1.41 1.18 -3.57
CA ALA A 48 -1.49 2.43 -2.83
C ALA A 48 -0.35 3.36 -3.29
N PRO A 49 -0.61 4.66 -3.52
CA PRO A 49 0.43 5.60 -3.86
C PRO A 49 1.49 5.59 -2.74
N GLN A 50 2.71 5.25 -3.12
CA GLN A 50 3.87 5.28 -2.24
C GLN A 50 4.09 6.74 -1.85
N PRO A 51 4.26 7.07 -0.55
CA PRO A 51 4.61 8.42 -0.16
C PRO A 51 5.91 8.82 -0.86
N PRO A 52 6.01 10.06 -1.39
CA PRO A 52 7.22 10.51 -2.07
C PRO A 52 8.41 10.38 -1.12
N ALA A 53 9.47 9.72 -1.60
CA ALA A 53 10.73 9.62 -0.85
C ALA A 53 11.23 11.04 -0.54
N PRO A 54 11.75 11.29 0.69
CA PRO A 54 12.37 12.57 1.00
C PRO A 54 13.47 12.85 -0.02
N ALA A 55 13.44 14.05 -0.61
CA ALA A 55 14.49 14.48 -1.52
C ALA A 55 15.84 14.42 -0.79
N PRO A 56 16.91 13.92 -1.43
CA PRO A 56 18.25 13.98 -0.86
C PRO A 56 18.57 15.43 -0.48
N ALA A 57 19.04 15.65 0.75
CA ALA A 57 19.56 16.94 1.14
C ALA A 57 20.71 17.31 0.19
N PRO A 58 20.78 18.56 -0.31
CA PRO A 58 21.88 18.98 -1.16
C PRO A 58 23.20 18.75 -0.42
N ALA A 59 24.14 18.08 -1.08
CA ALA A 59 25.48 17.91 -0.55
C ALA A 59 26.12 19.30 -0.37
N PRO A 60 26.83 19.55 0.75
CA PRO A 60 27.54 20.80 0.94
C PRO A 60 28.56 20.97 -0.19
N VAL A 61 28.40 22.05 -0.95
CA VAL A 61 29.30 22.38 -2.05
C VAL A 61 30.56 22.96 -1.42
N VAL A 62 31.65 22.18 -1.38
CA VAL A 62 32.91 22.69 -0.83
C VAL A 62 33.60 23.53 -1.90
N HIS A 63 33.64 24.85 -1.69
CA HIS A 63 34.24 25.82 -2.63
C HIS A 63 35.79 25.88 -2.56
N VAL A 64 36.45 24.73 -2.73
CA VAL A 64 37.91 24.58 -2.59
C VAL A 64 38.70 25.53 -3.50
N GLU A 65 38.27 25.72 -4.75
CA GLU A 65 38.94 26.60 -5.70
C GLU A 65 38.92 28.07 -5.24
N GLN A 66 37.79 28.53 -4.71
CA GLN A 66 37.64 29.92 -4.23
C GLN A 66 38.50 30.17 -2.99
N LEU A 67 38.57 29.21 -2.07
CA LEU A 67 39.44 29.28 -0.90
C LEU A 67 40.93 29.31 -1.28
N THR A 68 41.30 28.59 -2.35
CA THR A 68 42.69 28.59 -2.87
C THR A 68 43.04 29.94 -3.51
N ALA A 69 42.12 30.52 -4.29
CA ALA A 69 42.31 31.84 -4.88
C ALA A 69 42.46 32.93 -3.81
N LEU A 70 41.64 32.89 -2.75
CA LEU A 70 41.76 33.81 -1.61
C LEU A 70 43.12 33.71 -0.92
N ALA A 71 43.62 32.49 -0.70
CA ALA A 71 44.93 32.29 -0.07
C ALA A 71 46.05 32.90 -0.94
N ALA A 72 46.01 32.68 -2.26
CA ALA A 72 46.98 33.29 -3.18
C ALA A 72 46.94 34.82 -3.15
N LEU A 73 45.76 35.43 -3.06
CA LEU A 73 45.61 36.88 -2.98
C LEU A 73 46.11 37.47 -1.64
N ARG A 74 45.92 36.75 -0.53
CA ARG A 74 46.52 37.11 0.77
C ARG A 74 48.04 37.03 0.72
N ASP A 75 48.60 35.97 0.12
CA ASP A 75 50.05 35.78 0.01
C ASP A 75 50.71 36.81 -0.91
N GLN A 76 49.97 37.32 -1.91
CA GLN A 76 50.38 38.46 -2.73
C GLN A 76 50.29 39.81 -2.00
N GLY A 77 49.73 39.84 -0.78
CA GLY A 77 49.49 41.06 0.00
C GLY A 77 48.38 41.94 -0.57
N VAL A 78 47.53 41.39 -1.46
CA VAL A 78 46.39 42.11 -2.04
C VAL A 78 45.23 42.17 -1.04
N LEU A 79 45.06 41.12 -0.22
CA LEU A 79 44.14 41.12 0.91
C LEU A 79 44.89 41.16 2.23
N THR A 80 44.31 41.86 3.20
CA THR A 80 44.72 41.78 4.60
C THR A 80 44.16 40.51 5.25
N ASP A 81 44.76 40.09 6.38
CA ASP A 81 44.30 38.91 7.12
C ASP A 81 42.84 39.02 7.57
N ALA A 82 42.40 40.23 7.93
CA ALA A 82 41.02 40.49 8.35
C ALA A 82 40.02 40.29 7.20
N GLU A 83 40.37 40.74 5.99
CA GLU A 83 39.52 40.58 4.80
C GLU A 83 39.50 39.13 4.33
N PHE A 84 40.63 38.43 4.40
CA PHE A 84 40.72 37.01 4.08
C PHE A 84 39.78 36.16 4.94
N GLU A 85 39.76 36.36 6.25
CA GLU A 85 38.87 35.60 7.15
C GLU A 85 37.39 35.93 6.92
N ALA A 86 37.05 37.19 6.64
CA ALA A 86 35.69 37.59 6.32
C ALA A 86 35.16 36.88 5.05
N GLU A 87 35.95 36.84 3.98
CA GLU A 87 35.53 36.23 2.72
C GLU A 87 35.52 34.70 2.79
N LYS A 88 36.47 34.08 3.50
CA LYS A 88 36.47 32.65 3.79
C LYS A 88 35.22 32.23 4.58
N ALA A 89 34.83 32.99 5.60
CA ALA A 89 33.61 32.71 6.37
C ALA A 89 32.36 32.83 5.50
N LYS A 90 32.32 33.80 4.59
CA LYS A 90 31.21 33.97 3.63
C LYS A 90 31.12 32.81 2.65
N ILE A 91 32.25 32.30 2.15
CA ILE A 91 32.30 31.15 1.24
C ILE A 91 31.89 29.85 1.95
N LEU A 92 32.23 29.69 3.23
CA LEU A 92 31.88 28.49 4.01
C LEU A 92 30.43 28.46 4.52
N ASN A 93 29.81 29.63 4.68
CA ASN A 93 28.42 29.77 5.14
C ASN A 93 27.42 30.08 4.01
N GLY A 94 27.92 30.27 2.78
CA GLY A 94 27.13 30.59 1.59
C GLY A 94 26.57 29.37 0.88
#